data_AF-A0A382K5E8-F1
#
_entry.id   AF-A0A382K5E8-F1
#
_cell.length_a   1.000
_cell.length_b   1.000
_cell.length_c   1.000
_cell.angle_alpha   90.00
_cell.angle_beta   90.00
_cell.angle_gamma   90.00
#
_symmetry.space_group_name_H-M   'P 1'
#
loop_
_entity.id
_entity.type
_entity.pdbx_description
1 polymer ?
#
loop_
_entity_poly.entity_id
_entity_poly.type
_entity_poly.pdbx_seq_one_letter_code
_entity_poly.pdbx_strand_id
1 'polypeptide(L)' 'MTIEEVWATLRQEAEVVAAKEFILAKVLAEFVLERESFADALGWRLAARLGRSSVPEKDLRELVRDAFLDEP' A
#
# COMPACT_ATOMS: atom_id res chain seq x y z
N MET A 1 15.13 1.95 12.07
CA MET A 1 13.76 2.35 11.73
C MET A 1 12.95 1.07 11.67
N THR A 2 11.93 0.90 12.51
CA THR A 2 11.04 -0.28 12.45
C THR A 2 10.03 -0.11 11.31
N ILE A 3 9.33 -1.19 10.94
CA ILE A 3 8.28 -1.11 9.92
C ILE A 3 7.15 -0.17 10.34
N GLU A 4 6.83 -0.11 11.63
CA GLU A 4 5.82 0.79 12.18
C GLU A 4 6.24 2.26 12.06
N GLU A 5 7.52 2.55 12.28
CA GLU A 5 8.07 3.91 12.09
C GLU A 5 8.05 4.32 10.62
N VAL A 6 8.41 3.40 9.71
CA VAL A 6 8.30 3.61 8.26
C VAL A 6 6.84 3.83 7.85
N TRP A 7 5.92 3.03 8.39
CA TRP A 7 4.50 3.13 8.09
C TRP A 7 3.91 4.47 8.55
N ALA A 8 4.22 4.88 9.78
CA ALA A 8 3.78 6.16 10.33
C ALA A 8 4.29 7.34 9.48
N THR A 9 5.56 7.29 9.08
CA THR A 9 6.17 8.32 8.23
C THR A 9 5.49 8.37 6.87
N LEU A 10 5.28 7.21 6.23
CA LEU A 10 4.62 7.12 4.93
C LEU A 10 3.19 7.67 4.96
N ARG A 11 2.41 7.37 6.00
CA ARG A 11 1.07 7.93 6.18
C ARG A 11 1.10 9.44 6.32
N GLN A 12 2.01 9.97 7.14
CA GLN A 12 2.15 11.41 7.33
C GLN A 12 2.51 12.12 6.01
N GLU A 13 3.45 11.56 5.25
CA GLU A 13 3.81 12.09 3.92
C GLU A 13 2.62 12.05 2.94
N ALA A 14 1.88 10.95 2.94
CA ALA A 14 0.69 10.79 2.10
C ALA A 14 -0.40 11.81 2.45
N GLU A 15 -0.65 12.09 3.72
CA GLU A 15 -1.61 13.13 4.16
C GLU A 15 -1.19 14.52 3.67
N VAL A 16 0.10 14.86 3.82
CA VAL A 16 0.64 16.15 3.37
C VAL A 16 0.52 16.32 1.86
N VAL A 17 0.79 15.27 1.08
CA VAL A 17 0.69 15.32 -0.38
C VAL A 17 -0.77 15.36 -0.82
N ALA A 18 -1.65 14.55 -0.22
CA ALA A 18 -3.08 14.51 -0.54
C ALA A 18 -3.76 15.87 -0.28
N ALA A 19 -3.33 16.59 0.76
CA ALA A 19 -3.84 17.94 1.06
C ALA A 19 -3.40 19.00 0.03
N LYS A 20 -2.26 18.80 -0.64
CA LYS A 20 -1.70 19.75 -1.62
C LYS A 20 -2.14 19.45 -3.05
N GLU A 21 -2.32 18.17 -3.38
CA GLU A 21 -2.53 17.71 -4.75
C GLU A 21 -3.80 16.86 -4.86
N PHE A 22 -4.92 17.49 -5.23
CA PHE A 22 -6.24 16.85 -5.31
C PHE A 22 -6.27 15.62 -6.25
N ILE A 23 -5.52 15.67 -7.36
CA ILE A 23 -5.45 14.56 -8.31
C ILE A 23 -4.82 13.33 -7.66
N LEU A 24 -3.78 13.52 -6.85
CA LEU A 24 -3.07 12.43 -6.17
C LEU A 24 -3.80 11.95 -4.92
N ALA A 25 -4.65 12.77 -4.32
CA ALA A 25 -5.39 12.42 -3.10
C ALA A 25 -6.15 11.09 -3.24
N LYS A 26 -6.76 10.83 -4.40
CA LYS A 26 -7.48 9.56 -4.66
C LYS A 26 -6.54 8.35 -4.69
N VAL A 27 -5.40 8.50 -5.34
CA VAL A 27 -4.37 7.44 -5.43
C VAL A 27 -3.79 7.16 -4.04
N LEU A 28 -3.51 8.21 -3.27
CA LEU A 28 -2.97 8.08 -1.91
C LEU A 28 -4.01 7.50 -0.95
N ALA A 29 -5.29 7.83 -1.11
CA ALA A 29 -6.37 7.18 -0.38
C ALA A 29 -6.39 5.67 -0.64
N GLU A 30 -6.41 5.27 -1.91
CA GLU A 30 -6.49 3.87 -2.34
C GLU A 30 -5.30 3.03 -1.88
N PHE A 31 -4.08 3.56 -1.99
CA PHE A 31 -2.86 2.75 -1.76
C PHE A 31 -2.20 2.95 -0.40
N VAL A 32 -2.57 3.99 0.37
CA VAL A 32 -1.92 4.28 1.66
C VAL A 32 -2.93 4.63 2.75
N LEU A 33 -3.72 5.70 2.59
CA LEU A 33 -4.47 6.28 3.73
C LEU A 33 -5.60 5.36 4.24
N GLU A 34 -6.22 4.59 3.33
CA GLU A 34 -7.27 3.62 3.65
C GLU A 34 -6.72 2.21 3.94
N ARG A 35 -5.39 2.04 4.07
CA ARG A 35 -4.74 0.75 4.33
C ARG A 35 -4.40 0.60 5.81
N GLU A 36 -4.39 -0.63 6.29
CA GLU A 36 -4.26 -0.93 7.72
C GLU A 36 -2.79 -1.01 8.17
N SER A 37 -1.89 -1.41 7.26
CA SER A 37 -0.46 -1.60 7.54
C SER A 37 0.41 -1.33 6.30
N PHE A 38 1.72 -1.26 6.50
CA PHE A 38 2.68 -1.17 5.40
C PHE A 38 2.58 -2.37 4.44
N ALA A 39 2.44 -3.59 4.97
CA ALA A 39 2.31 -4.80 4.17
C ALA A 39 1.04 -4.79 3.32
N ASP A 40 -0.09 -4.36 3.88
CA ASP A 40 -1.35 -4.20 3.15
C ASP A 40 -1.21 -3.16 2.03
N ALA A 41 -0.68 -1.98 2.34
CA ALA A 41 -0.43 -0.92 1.36
C ALA A 41 0.45 -1.38 0.20
N LEU A 42 1.54 -2.10 0.51
CA LEU A 42 2.43 -2.64 -0.50
C LEU A 42 1.75 -3.71 -1.36
N GLY A 43 0.96 -4.60 -0.75
CA GLY A 43 0.18 -5.61 -1.46
C GLY A 43 -0.77 -4.99 -2.48
N TRP A 44 -1.51 -3.95 -2.09
CA TRP A 44 -2.37 -3.20 -3.00
C TRP A 44 -1.58 -2.55 -4.14
N ARG A 45 -0.46 -1.90 -3.82
CA ARG A 45 0.34 -1.19 -4.82
C ARG A 45 1.00 -2.11 -5.84
N LEU A 46 1.50 -3.27 -5.37
CA LEU A 46 2.12 -4.30 -6.20
C LEU A 46 1.07 -5.00 -7.05
N ALA A 47 -0.06 -5.39 -6.47
CA ALA A 47 -1.15 -6.02 -7.20
C ALA A 47 -1.67 -5.13 -8.33
N ALA A 48 -1.87 -3.83 -8.11
CA ALA A 48 -2.29 -2.91 -9.17
C ALA A 48 -1.25 -2.73 -10.29
N ARG A 49 0.03 -3.06 -10.03
CA ARG A 49 1.13 -2.94 -11.01
C ARG A 49 1.47 -4.25 -11.71
N LEU A 50 1.26 -5.37 -11.03
CA LEU A 50 1.58 -6.72 -11.50
C LEU A 50 0.35 -7.49 -11.97
N GLY A 51 -0.85 -7.06 -11.57
CA GLY A 51 -2.15 -7.57 -12.00
C GLY A 51 -2.23 -7.53 -13.52
N ARG A 52 -1.96 -8.68 -14.12
CA ARG A 52 -2.12 -8.94 -15.54
C ARG A 52 -3.11 -10.08 -15.69
N SER A 53 -3.62 -10.29 -16.91
CA SER A 53 -4.66 -11.29 -17.21
C SER A 53 -4.38 -12.71 -16.69
N SER A 54 -3.14 -13.06 -16.35
CA SER A 54 -2.74 -14.35 -15.81
C SER A 54 -2.93 -14.52 -14.30
N VAL A 55 -2.92 -13.43 -13.51
CA VAL A 55 -3.06 -13.50 -12.04
C VAL A 55 -3.97 -12.37 -11.55
N PRO A 56 -5.11 -12.69 -10.92
CA PRO A 56 -5.98 -11.70 -10.31
C PRO A 56 -5.26 -10.84 -9.26
N GLU A 57 -5.60 -9.55 -9.19
CA GLU A 57 -5.03 -8.65 -8.20
C GLU A 57 -5.27 -9.11 -6.77
N LYS A 58 -6.43 -9.71 -6.49
CA LYS A 58 -6.76 -10.24 -5.17
C LYS A 58 -5.73 -11.27 -4.70
N ASP A 59 -5.40 -12.24 -5.56
CA ASP A 59 -4.47 -13.32 -5.24
C ASP A 59 -3.05 -12.76 -5.01
N LEU A 60 -2.66 -11.72 -5.76
CA LEU A 60 -1.40 -11.01 -5.54
C LEU A 60 -1.35 -10.26 -4.20
N ARG A 61 -2.47 -9.64 -3.78
CA ARG A 61 -2.55 -8.95 -2.49
C ARG A 61 -2.41 -9.93 -1.33
N GLU A 62 -3.12 -11.06 -1.40
CA GLU A 62 -3.04 -12.13 -0.40
C GLU A 62 -1.61 -12.68 -0.32
N LEU A 63 -0.99 -13.00 -1.46
CA LEU A 63 0.39 -13.49 -1.53
C LEU A 63 1.40 -12.52 -0.88
N VAL A 64 1.32 -11.22 -1.20
CA VAL A 64 2.25 -10.23 -0.65
C VAL A 64 2.06 -10.06 0.85
N ARG A 65 0.81 -10.03 1.32
CA ARG A 65 0.51 -9.94 2.74
C ARG A 65 1.09 -11.14 3.49
N ASP A 66 0.83 -12.35 2.99
CA ASP A 66 1.25 -13.58 3.65
C ASP A 66 2.79 -13.69 3.68
N ALA A 67 3.47 -13.31 2.59
CA ALA A 67 4.94 -13.25 2.55
C ALA A 67 5.53 -12.30 3.60
N PHE A 68 4.90 -11.14 3.84
CA PHE A 68 5.32 -10.19 4.87
C PHE A 68 5.00 -10.64 6.30
N LEU A 69 4.00 -11.51 6.48
CA LEU A 69 3.69 -12.10 7.79
C LEU A 69 4.66 -13.22 8.13
N ASP A 70 5.07 -14.01 7.14
CA ASP A 70 6.03 -15.10 7.29
C ASP A 70 7.47 -14.58 7.51
N GLU A 71 7.84 -13.48 6.83
CA GLU A 71 9.12 -12.78 7.00
C GLU A 71 8.91 -11.26 7.19
N PRO A 72 8.72 -10.78 8.43
CA PRO A 72 8.45 -9.37 8.73
C PRO A 72 9.67 -8.46 8.60
#